data_AF-A0A821NTA8-F1
#
_entry.id   AF-A0A821NTA8-F1
#
_cell.length_a   1.000
_cell.length_b   1.000
_cell.length_c   1.000
_cell.angle_alpha   90.00
_cell.angle_beta   90.00
_cell.angle_gamma   90.00
#
_symmetry.space_group_name_H-M   'P 1'
#
loop_
_entity.id
_entity.type
_entity.pdbx_description
1 polymer ?
#
loop_
_entity_poly.entity_id
_entity_poly.type
_entity_poly.pdbx_seq_one_letter_code
_entity_poly.pdbx_strand_id
1 'polypeptide(L)'
;MNTNQTTDIDTLITEEFLLQTDNLTTTVKTNVQYSRTGELIISIITYSIIIILSIIGNVIVVTAICRVQRLRHPTNFILMSLAIADLLVTTTVMIPGFIYEIKHEWIFGRVFCNVWVANDITFCTASILHLVAVSFDRYVAIENPLKYKQKMTKHMIFIIIGFIWLISVLLSYGPVLLGVYSQSKTIGNLSDSKECGMRPNRIYSIISSSTSFYIPLIIILFLYGRIFITARKHSKELQKLENIVKRLHSNEKFVFENAKWNKNIKAIRTLGIVVGVFVVCWLPFFVMYLLLAYCDYQCVNSSVERYITWIGYANSFCNPVIYAFSNK
;
A
#
# COMPACT_ATOMS: atom_id res chain seq x y z
N MET A 1 58.78 -14.99 -55.83
CA MET A 1 57.64 -15.85 -55.42
C MET A 1 58.00 -16.41 -54.06
N ASN A 2 57.38 -16.13 -52.91
CA ASN A 2 56.11 -15.52 -52.53
C ASN A 2 56.30 -14.94 -51.11
N THR A 3 56.07 -13.64 -50.88
CA THR A 3 56.04 -13.07 -49.51
C THR A 3 55.00 -11.96 -49.32
N ASN A 4 54.06 -11.76 -50.24
CA ASN A 4 53.07 -10.67 -50.16
C ASN A 4 51.62 -11.12 -49.93
N GLN A 5 51.34 -12.40 -49.66
CA GLN A 5 49.95 -12.89 -49.49
C GLN A 5 49.50 -13.08 -48.03
N THR A 6 50.41 -13.13 -47.06
CA THR A 6 50.06 -13.36 -45.65
C THR A 6 49.64 -12.09 -44.90
N THR A 7 50.17 -10.92 -45.26
CA THR A 7 49.80 -9.63 -44.64
C THR A 7 48.40 -9.13 -45.01
N ASP A 8 47.86 -9.51 -46.17
CA ASP A 8 46.51 -9.15 -46.60
C ASP A 8 45.42 -10.00 -45.90
N ILE A 9 45.73 -11.25 -45.56
CA ILE A 9 44.77 -12.16 -44.90
C ILE A 9 44.59 -11.76 -43.43
N ASP A 10 45.68 -11.45 -42.72
CA ASP A 10 45.61 -11.04 -41.31
C ASP A 10 44.91 -9.69 -41.12
N THR A 11 45.05 -8.77 -42.09
CA THR A 11 44.33 -7.49 -42.08
C THR A 11 42.83 -7.66 -42.39
N LEU A 12 42.47 -8.50 -43.36
CA LEU A 12 41.08 -8.85 -43.66
C LEU A 12 40.38 -9.52 -42.46
N ILE A 13 41.04 -10.47 -41.78
CA ILE A 13 40.49 -11.14 -40.59
C ILE A 13 40.30 -10.15 -39.44
N THR A 14 41.21 -9.19 -39.29
CA THR A 14 41.11 -8.16 -38.24
C THR A 14 39.97 -7.20 -38.51
N GLU A 15 39.75 -6.78 -39.77
CA GLU A 15 38.61 -5.93 -40.14
C GLU A 15 37.27 -6.65 -39.98
N GLU A 16 37.17 -7.93 -40.36
CA GLU A 16 35.95 -8.72 -40.22
C GLU A 16 35.60 -8.96 -38.73
N PHE A 17 36.62 -9.19 -37.88
CA PHE A 17 36.45 -9.29 -36.43
C PHE A 17 36.02 -7.96 -35.78
N LEU A 18 36.57 -6.82 -36.22
CA LEU A 18 36.16 -5.49 -35.77
C LEU A 18 34.72 -5.16 -36.18
N LEU A 19 34.35 -5.45 -37.44
CA LEU A 19 32.97 -5.28 -37.92
C LEU A 19 31.97 -6.14 -37.14
N GLN A 20 32.35 -7.38 -36.79
CA GLN A 20 31.49 -8.27 -36.03
C GLN A 20 31.33 -7.84 -34.57
N THR A 21 32.40 -7.33 -33.94
CA THR A 21 32.33 -6.77 -32.58
C THR A 21 31.53 -5.47 -32.53
N ASP A 22 31.63 -4.59 -33.53
CA ASP A 22 30.81 -3.39 -33.64
C ASP A 22 29.32 -3.70 -33.89
N ASN A 23 29.02 -4.67 -34.76
CA ASN A 23 27.65 -5.13 -34.99
C ASN A 23 27.04 -5.77 -33.74
N LEU A 24 27.81 -6.57 -32.99
CA LEU A 24 27.35 -7.15 -31.74
C LEU A 24 27.09 -6.06 -30.68
N THR A 25 28.00 -5.09 -30.56
CA THR A 25 27.88 -3.97 -29.61
C THR A 25 26.67 -3.09 -29.95
N THR A 26 26.41 -2.84 -31.23
CA THR A 26 25.26 -2.08 -31.71
C THR A 26 23.96 -2.85 -31.49
N THR A 27 23.94 -4.16 -31.73
CA THR A 27 22.80 -5.05 -31.48
C THR A 27 22.48 -5.13 -29.97
N VAL A 28 23.50 -5.21 -29.11
CA VAL A 28 23.32 -5.19 -27.65
C VAL A 28 22.79 -3.83 -27.19
N LYS A 29 23.34 -2.71 -27.68
CA LYS A 29 22.87 -1.35 -27.33
C LYS A 29 21.42 -1.13 -27.77
N THR A 30 21.04 -1.54 -28.98
CA THR A 30 19.68 -1.42 -29.51
C THR A 30 18.69 -2.30 -28.75
N ASN A 31 19.05 -3.54 -28.42
CA ASN A 31 18.21 -4.43 -27.60
C ASN A 31 18.02 -3.90 -26.17
N VAL A 32 19.08 -3.37 -25.54
CA VAL A 32 19.00 -2.75 -24.19
C VAL A 32 18.14 -1.49 -24.24
N GLN A 33 18.28 -0.65 -25.27
CA GLN A 33 17.46 0.55 -25.45
C GLN A 33 15.99 0.22 -25.73
N TYR A 34 15.71 -0.81 -26.55
CA TYR A 34 14.36 -1.28 -26.85
C TYR A 34 13.68 -1.88 -25.61
N SER A 35 14.37 -2.75 -24.86
CA SER A 35 13.88 -3.31 -23.59
C SER A 35 13.54 -2.20 -22.59
N ARG A 36 14.44 -1.22 -22.45
CA ARG A 36 14.27 -0.08 -21.54
C ARG A 36 13.11 0.84 -21.96
N THR A 37 12.88 1.00 -23.25
CA THR A 37 11.75 1.81 -23.77
C THR A 37 10.42 1.09 -23.57
N GLY A 38 10.36 -0.22 -23.81
CA GLY A 38 9.17 -1.04 -23.57
C GLY A 38 8.79 -1.09 -22.08
N GLU A 39 9.76 -1.33 -21.19
CA GLU A 39 9.57 -1.31 -19.74
C GLU A 39 9.05 0.05 -19.24
N LEU A 40 9.57 1.15 -19.78
CA LEU A 40 9.13 2.50 -19.44
C LEU A 40 7.67 2.74 -19.87
N ILE A 41 7.29 2.36 -21.09
CA ILE A 41 5.91 2.53 -21.59
C ILE A 41 4.94 1.72 -20.73
N ILE A 42 5.26 0.46 -20.44
CA ILE A 42 4.43 -0.40 -19.59
C ILE A 42 4.28 0.20 -18.19
N SER A 43 5.37 0.70 -17.60
CA SER A 43 5.36 1.36 -16.29
C SER A 43 4.46 2.60 -16.32
N ILE A 44 4.62 3.48 -17.31
CA ILE A 44 3.83 4.71 -17.45
C ILE A 44 2.33 4.39 -17.54
N ILE A 45 1.95 3.43 -18.39
CA ILE A 45 0.54 3.03 -18.56
C ILE A 45 0.00 2.47 -17.24
N THR A 46 0.74 1.55 -16.62
CA THR A 46 0.31 0.90 -15.37
C THR A 46 0.15 1.91 -14.24
N TYR A 47 1.11 2.80 -14.06
CA TYR A 47 1.10 3.84 -13.02
C TYR A 47 -0.04 4.83 -13.22
N SER A 48 -0.29 5.24 -14.47
CA SER A 48 -1.42 6.11 -14.84
C SER A 48 -2.76 5.46 -14.48
N ILE A 49 -2.92 4.17 -14.78
CA ILE A 49 -4.13 3.42 -14.42
C ILE A 49 -4.32 3.36 -12.90
N ILE A 50 -3.25 3.05 -12.14
CA ILE A 50 -3.31 3.01 -10.67
C ILE A 50 -3.74 4.36 -10.10
N ILE A 51 -3.17 5.47 -10.58
CA ILE A 51 -3.51 6.83 -10.12
C ILE A 51 -4.98 7.14 -10.41
N ILE A 52 -5.42 6.94 -11.66
CA ILE A 52 -6.78 7.30 -12.10
C ILE A 52 -7.81 6.49 -11.32
N LEU A 53 -7.62 5.16 -11.21
CA LEU A 53 -8.54 4.30 -10.47
C LEU A 53 -8.56 4.62 -8.97
N SER A 54 -7.40 4.94 -8.37
CA SER A 54 -7.32 5.36 -6.97
C SER A 54 -8.11 6.65 -6.72
N ILE A 55 -7.99 7.66 -7.58
CA ILE A 55 -8.73 8.92 -7.44
C ILE A 55 -10.23 8.67 -7.58
N ILE A 56 -10.65 8.03 -8.68
CA ILE A 56 -12.08 7.80 -8.96
C ILE A 56 -12.71 6.98 -7.83
N GLY A 57 -12.07 5.86 -7.46
CA GLY A 57 -12.60 4.95 -6.44
C GLY A 57 -12.78 5.63 -5.09
N ASN A 58 -11.77 6.35 -4.61
CA ASN A 58 -11.84 6.98 -3.30
C ASN A 58 -12.75 8.22 -3.28
N VAL A 59 -12.83 8.99 -4.37
CA VAL A 59 -13.86 10.06 -4.51
C VAL A 59 -15.26 9.49 -4.44
N ILE A 60 -15.52 8.34 -5.08
CA ILE A 60 -16.82 7.65 -4.99
C ILE A 60 -17.12 7.24 -3.54
N VAL A 61 -16.15 6.66 -2.82
CA VAL A 61 -16.32 6.26 -1.41
C VAL A 61 -16.70 7.46 -0.53
N VAL A 62 -15.93 8.54 -0.62
CA VAL A 62 -16.20 9.78 0.14
C VAL A 62 -17.57 10.34 -0.22
N THR A 63 -17.86 10.48 -1.52
CA THR A 63 -19.14 11.01 -2.00
C THR A 63 -20.32 10.15 -1.57
N ALA A 64 -20.21 8.83 -1.62
CA ALA A 64 -21.27 7.90 -1.20
C ALA A 64 -21.59 8.06 0.29
N ILE A 65 -20.58 8.16 1.16
CA ILE A 65 -20.78 8.33 2.60
C ILE A 65 -21.35 9.72 2.89
N CYS A 66 -20.86 10.76 2.21
CA CYS A 66 -21.35 12.12 2.36
C CYS A 66 -22.79 12.27 1.87
N ARG A 67 -23.20 11.67 0.75
CA ARG A 67 -24.51 11.90 0.12
C ARG A 67 -25.59 10.93 0.61
N VAL A 68 -25.24 9.69 0.95
CA VAL A 68 -26.24 8.66 1.30
C VAL A 68 -26.41 8.59 2.82
N GLN A 69 -27.54 9.08 3.32
CA GLN A 69 -27.82 9.13 4.77
C GLN A 69 -27.70 7.77 5.48
N ARG A 70 -28.14 6.69 4.83
CA ARG A 70 -28.05 5.32 5.38
C ARG A 70 -26.61 4.83 5.61
N LEU A 71 -25.63 5.46 4.94
CA LEU A 71 -24.21 5.15 5.09
C LEU A 71 -23.52 6.03 6.14
N ARG A 72 -24.19 7.03 6.75
CA ARG A 72 -23.58 7.90 7.77
C ARG A 72 -23.55 7.27 9.17
N HIS A 73 -23.25 5.97 9.23
CA HIS A 73 -23.01 5.24 10.48
C HIS A 73 -21.61 5.60 11.02
N PRO A 74 -21.39 5.68 12.36
CA PRO A 74 -20.10 6.04 12.94
C PRO A 74 -18.88 5.33 12.30
N THR A 75 -18.90 4.01 12.16
CA THR A 75 -17.82 3.23 11.52
C THR A 75 -17.46 3.69 10.10
N ASN A 76 -18.44 4.14 9.31
CA ASN A 76 -18.19 4.51 7.92
C ASN A 76 -17.38 5.82 7.84
N PHE A 77 -17.34 6.64 8.89
CA PHE A 77 -16.40 7.77 8.93
C PHE A 77 -14.93 7.33 9.02
N ILE A 78 -14.64 6.15 9.60
CA ILE A 78 -13.27 5.58 9.55
C ILE A 78 -12.93 5.20 8.10
N LEU A 79 -13.85 4.57 7.37
CA LEU A 79 -13.67 4.22 5.95
C LEU A 79 -13.52 5.47 5.06
N MET A 80 -14.26 6.54 5.38
CA MET A 80 -14.12 7.83 4.70
C MET A 80 -12.75 8.46 4.95
N SER A 81 -12.25 8.41 6.20
CA SER A 81 -10.92 8.91 6.54
C SER A 81 -9.81 8.09 5.89
N LEU A 82 -9.97 6.76 5.79
CA LEU A 82 -9.09 5.90 4.99
C LEU A 82 -9.08 6.30 3.50
N ALA A 83 -10.26 6.54 2.90
CA ALA A 83 -10.35 7.01 1.52
C ALA A 83 -9.70 8.41 1.32
N ILE A 84 -9.77 9.29 2.32
CA ILE A 84 -9.04 10.57 2.31
C ILE A 84 -7.53 10.34 2.36
N ALA A 85 -7.04 9.42 3.19
CA ALA A 85 -5.62 9.07 3.21
C ALA A 85 -5.15 8.52 1.85
N ASP A 86 -5.95 7.63 1.23
CA ASP A 86 -5.69 7.09 -0.11
C ASP A 86 -5.68 8.18 -1.21
N LEU A 87 -6.56 9.18 -1.13
CA LEU A 87 -6.54 10.34 -2.04
C LEU A 87 -5.30 11.22 -1.82
N LEU A 88 -4.90 11.43 -0.57
CA LEU A 88 -3.74 12.25 -0.23
C LEU A 88 -2.44 11.59 -0.70
N VAL A 89 -2.24 10.28 -0.50
CA VAL A 89 -1.08 9.57 -1.06
C VAL A 89 -1.12 9.58 -2.59
N THR A 90 -2.28 9.39 -3.21
CA THR A 90 -2.36 9.42 -4.67
C THR A 90 -1.98 10.80 -5.25
N THR A 91 -2.51 11.87 -4.66
CA THR A 91 -2.30 13.23 -5.18
C THR A 91 -0.94 13.82 -4.83
N THR A 92 -0.45 13.57 -3.62
CA THR A 92 0.78 14.20 -3.10
C THR A 92 2.01 13.31 -3.15
N VAL A 93 1.86 12.00 -3.37
CA VAL A 93 2.97 11.04 -3.41
C VAL A 93 3.06 10.38 -4.78
N MET A 94 2.00 9.72 -5.25
CA MET A 94 2.05 8.97 -6.51
C MET A 94 2.22 9.88 -7.74
N ILE A 95 1.54 11.03 -7.80
CA ILE A 95 1.69 11.96 -8.94
C ILE A 95 3.12 12.53 -9.01
N PRO A 96 3.72 13.10 -7.94
CA PRO A 96 5.12 13.50 -7.99
C PRO A 96 6.08 12.34 -8.27
N GLY A 97 5.81 11.15 -7.72
CA GLY A 97 6.58 9.93 -8.00
C GLY A 97 6.51 9.54 -9.48
N PHE A 98 5.34 9.62 -10.10
CA PHE A 98 5.16 9.39 -11.54
C PHE A 98 5.95 10.39 -12.39
N ILE A 99 5.96 11.67 -12.01
CA ILE A 99 6.77 12.69 -12.70
C ILE A 99 8.25 12.39 -12.53
N TYR A 100 8.68 11.97 -11.34
CA TYR A 100 10.05 11.56 -11.07
C TYR A 100 10.48 10.37 -11.96
N GLU A 101 9.59 9.40 -12.19
CA GLU A 101 9.86 8.28 -13.11
C GLU A 101 10.06 8.72 -14.55
N ILE A 102 9.25 9.67 -15.04
CA ILE A 102 9.36 10.18 -16.42
C ILE A 102 10.63 11.02 -16.60
N LYS A 103 10.96 11.84 -15.60
CA LYS A 103 12.11 12.75 -15.67
C LYS A 103 13.43 12.08 -15.35
N HIS A 104 13.41 10.94 -14.66
CA HIS A 104 14.59 10.25 -14.11
C HIS A 104 15.43 11.12 -13.16
N GLU A 105 14.92 12.27 -12.74
CA GLU A 105 15.55 13.19 -11.79
C GLU A 105 14.47 13.95 -11.01
N TRP A 106 14.78 14.25 -9.75
CA TRP A 106 13.88 14.95 -8.85
C TRP A 106 14.00 16.45 -9.06
N ILE A 107 12.98 17.04 -9.68
CA ILE A 107 12.96 18.45 -10.10
C ILE A 107 12.30 19.41 -9.10
N PHE A 108 11.71 18.91 -8.02
CA PHE A 108 10.90 19.71 -7.10
C PHE A 108 11.70 20.33 -5.93
N GLY A 109 13.01 20.11 -5.91
CA GLY A 109 13.90 20.61 -4.86
C GLY A 109 13.82 19.84 -3.54
N ARG A 110 14.75 20.15 -2.65
CA ARG A 110 15.00 19.40 -1.40
C ARG A 110 13.86 19.49 -0.39
N VAL A 111 13.26 20.66 -0.22
CA VAL A 111 12.15 20.84 0.74
C VAL A 111 10.97 19.97 0.36
N PHE A 112 10.60 19.97 -0.93
CA PHE A 112 9.52 19.13 -1.42
C PHE A 112 9.88 17.64 -1.34
N CYS A 113 11.14 17.25 -1.52
CA CYS A 113 11.58 15.87 -1.31
C CYS A 113 11.31 15.39 0.13
N ASN A 114 11.68 16.19 1.13
CA ASN A 114 11.42 15.85 2.53
C ASN A 114 9.92 15.76 2.82
N VAL A 115 9.12 16.69 2.30
CA VAL A 115 7.65 16.65 2.44
C VAL A 115 7.07 15.42 1.74
N TRP A 116 7.56 15.08 0.55
CA TRP A 116 7.12 13.92 -0.23
C TRP A 116 7.40 12.61 0.51
N VAL A 117 8.62 12.43 1.03
CA VAL A 117 8.99 11.27 1.85
C VAL A 117 8.15 11.21 3.14
N ALA A 118 7.98 12.34 3.83
CA ALA A 118 7.18 12.37 5.05
C ALA A 118 5.69 12.06 4.79
N ASN A 119 5.13 12.55 3.69
CA ASN A 119 3.77 12.26 3.24
C ASN A 119 3.58 10.79 2.93
N ASP A 120 4.52 10.18 2.20
CA ASP A 120 4.48 8.75 1.88
C ASP A 120 4.37 7.90 3.16
N ILE A 121 5.26 8.14 4.13
CA ILE A 121 5.21 7.46 5.42
C ILE A 121 3.90 7.77 6.15
N THR A 122 3.52 9.05 6.26
CA THR A 122 2.31 9.48 6.98
C THR A 122 1.08 8.75 6.48
N PHE A 123 0.83 8.76 5.17
CA PHE A 123 -0.40 8.24 4.62
C PHE A 123 -0.42 6.71 4.63
N CYS A 124 0.73 6.07 4.45
CA CYS A 124 0.83 4.61 4.61
C CYS A 124 0.58 4.17 6.06
N THR A 125 1.20 4.85 7.04
CA THR A 125 0.95 4.62 8.48
C THR A 125 -0.51 4.89 8.83
N ALA A 126 -1.08 5.99 8.34
CA ALA A 126 -2.48 6.32 8.56
C ALA A 126 -3.39 5.22 7.99
N SER A 127 -3.16 4.77 6.76
CA SER A 127 -4.00 3.75 6.11
C SER A 127 -4.04 2.44 6.90
N ILE A 128 -2.90 1.92 7.36
CA ILE A 128 -2.91 0.68 8.16
C ILE A 128 -3.55 0.87 9.54
N LEU A 129 -3.35 2.02 10.19
CA LEU A 129 -3.97 2.30 11.50
C LEU A 129 -5.48 2.46 11.38
N HIS A 130 -5.98 3.01 10.26
CA HIS A 130 -7.41 2.98 9.95
C HIS A 130 -7.91 1.53 9.76
N LEU A 131 -7.15 0.65 9.10
CA LEU A 131 -7.52 -0.77 8.99
C LEU A 131 -7.54 -1.48 10.35
N VAL A 132 -6.61 -1.17 11.25
CA VAL A 132 -6.65 -1.64 12.65
C VAL A 132 -7.91 -1.14 13.33
N ALA A 133 -8.23 0.15 13.22
CA ALA A 133 -9.41 0.74 13.84
C ALA A 133 -10.72 0.15 13.31
N VAL A 134 -10.83 -0.08 12.01
CA VAL A 134 -11.98 -0.77 11.40
C VAL A 134 -12.08 -2.19 11.94
N SER A 135 -10.96 -2.93 11.99
CA SER A 135 -10.93 -4.31 12.48
C SER A 135 -11.32 -4.40 13.95
N PHE A 136 -10.86 -3.46 14.78
CA PHE A 136 -11.21 -3.37 16.19
C PHE A 136 -12.68 -3.00 16.39
N ASP A 137 -13.20 -2.01 15.67
CA ASP A 137 -14.61 -1.65 15.69
C ASP A 137 -15.50 -2.86 15.36
N ARG A 138 -15.14 -3.65 14.34
CA ARG A 138 -15.86 -4.89 14.02
C ARG A 138 -15.78 -5.93 15.13
N TYR A 139 -14.59 -6.13 15.68
CA TYR A 139 -14.40 -7.07 16.78
C TYR A 139 -15.32 -6.74 17.96
N VAL A 140 -15.36 -5.47 18.40
CA VAL A 140 -16.24 -5.02 19.49
C VAL A 140 -17.71 -5.16 19.12
N ALA A 141 -18.10 -4.86 17.88
CA ALA A 141 -19.47 -5.00 17.40
C ALA A 141 -19.98 -6.45 17.45
N ILE A 142 -19.09 -7.42 17.22
CA ILE A 142 -19.42 -8.85 17.18
C ILE A 142 -19.36 -9.46 18.58
N GLU A 143 -18.30 -9.18 19.34
CA GLU A 143 -18.11 -9.80 20.65
C GLU A 143 -19.05 -9.21 21.71
N ASN A 144 -19.35 -7.91 21.64
CA ASN A 144 -20.17 -7.24 22.65
C ASN A 144 -21.21 -6.26 22.02
N PRO A 145 -22.27 -6.75 21.35
CA PRO A 145 -23.22 -5.91 20.61
C PRO A 145 -23.94 -4.83 21.46
N LEU A 146 -24.22 -5.13 22.74
CA LEU A 146 -24.90 -4.20 23.65
C LEU A 146 -23.97 -3.04 24.07
N LYS A 147 -22.73 -3.37 24.46
CA LYS A 147 -21.70 -2.37 24.80
C LYS A 147 -21.31 -1.55 23.57
N TYR A 148 -21.30 -2.16 22.38
CA TYR A 148 -21.00 -1.46 21.13
C TYR A 148 -21.96 -0.29 20.89
N LYS A 149 -23.28 -0.52 20.99
CA LYS A 149 -24.30 0.54 20.80
C LYS A 149 -24.15 1.69 21.79
N GLN A 150 -23.65 1.43 22.99
CA GLN A 150 -23.46 2.43 24.04
C GLN A 150 -22.13 3.19 23.91
N LYS A 151 -21.07 2.54 23.42
CA LYS A 151 -19.71 3.11 23.39
C LYS A 151 -19.33 3.76 22.06
N MET A 152 -19.81 3.26 20.93
CA MET A 152 -19.33 3.68 19.60
C MET A 152 -20.16 4.84 19.05
N THR A 153 -19.90 6.04 19.59
CA THR A 153 -20.53 7.30 19.15
C THR A 153 -19.71 7.98 18.04
N LYS A 154 -20.34 8.91 17.30
CA LYS A 154 -19.63 9.72 16.30
C LYS A 154 -18.44 10.49 16.90
N HIS A 155 -18.61 11.04 18.10
CA HIS A 155 -17.56 11.75 18.80
C HIS A 155 -16.33 10.86 19.07
N MET A 156 -16.55 9.63 19.57
CA MET A 156 -15.48 8.67 19.79
C MET A 156 -14.75 8.32 18.48
N ILE A 157 -15.48 8.15 17.37
CA ILE A 157 -14.87 7.90 16.06
C ILE A 157 -13.98 9.06 15.61
N PHE A 158 -14.42 10.30 15.78
CA PHE A 158 -13.60 11.46 15.43
C PHE A 158 -12.35 11.59 16.31
N ILE A 159 -12.43 11.23 17.60
CA ILE A 159 -11.25 11.11 18.47
C ILE A 159 -10.28 10.06 17.92
N ILE A 160 -10.76 8.86 17.58
CA ILE A 160 -9.93 7.78 17.03
C ILE A 160 -9.24 8.25 15.74
N ILE A 161 -9.99 8.87 14.81
CA ILE A 161 -9.44 9.42 13.57
C ILE A 161 -8.36 10.46 13.86
N GLY A 162 -8.64 11.43 14.74
CA GLY A 162 -7.68 12.46 15.12
C GLY A 162 -6.40 11.87 15.72
N PHE A 163 -6.51 10.84 16.55
CA PHE A 163 -5.35 10.15 17.13
C PHE A 163 -4.52 9.40 16.08
N ILE A 164 -5.18 8.73 15.13
CA ILE A 164 -4.49 8.06 14.01
C ILE A 164 -3.69 9.07 13.19
N TRP A 165 -4.30 10.18 12.80
CA TRP A 165 -3.61 11.24 12.05
C TRP A 165 -2.44 11.83 12.83
N LEU A 166 -2.66 12.15 14.11
CA LEU A 166 -1.63 12.71 14.98
C LEU A 166 -0.41 11.77 15.08
N ILE A 167 -0.61 10.49 15.38
CA ILE A 167 0.48 9.51 15.46
C ILE A 167 1.19 9.38 14.12
N SER A 168 0.44 9.30 13.01
CA SER A 168 1.02 9.09 11.68
C SER A 168 1.92 10.25 11.25
N VAL A 169 1.52 11.49 11.58
CA VAL A 169 2.32 12.70 11.33
C VAL A 169 3.55 12.74 12.26
N LEU A 170 3.39 12.44 13.54
CA LEU A 170 4.50 12.48 14.51
C LEU A 170 5.61 11.46 14.17
N LEU A 171 5.23 10.24 13.75
CA LEU A 171 6.19 9.18 13.39
C LEU A 171 6.97 9.46 12.10
N SER A 172 6.45 10.32 11.23
CA SER A 172 7.02 10.61 9.92
C SER A 172 7.72 11.97 9.89
N TYR A 173 6.99 13.07 10.07
CA TYR A 173 7.50 14.43 9.95
C TYR A 173 8.58 14.73 11.00
N GLY A 174 8.47 14.23 12.24
CA GLY A 174 9.49 14.46 13.26
C GLY A 174 10.87 13.95 12.82
N PRO A 175 11.03 12.64 12.56
CA PRO A 175 12.29 12.07 12.10
C PRO A 175 12.79 12.62 10.75
N VAL A 176 11.89 12.95 9.83
CA VAL A 176 12.24 13.50 8.52
C VAL A 176 12.77 14.93 8.61
N LEU A 177 12.08 15.82 9.34
CA LEU A 177 12.49 17.21 9.50
C LEU A 177 13.78 17.36 10.32
N LEU A 178 14.01 16.46 11.29
CA LEU A 178 15.25 16.42 12.05
C LEU A 178 16.41 15.76 11.28
N GLY A 179 16.16 15.20 10.09
CA GLY A 179 17.17 14.51 9.28
C GLY A 179 17.69 13.20 9.88
N VAL A 180 17.11 12.74 11.00
CA VAL A 180 17.56 11.55 11.74
C VAL A 180 17.10 10.24 11.12
N TYR A 181 16.23 10.29 10.11
CA TYR A 181 15.76 9.09 9.42
C TYR A 181 16.83 8.48 8.49
N SER A 182 17.74 9.28 7.95
CA SER A 182 18.66 8.85 6.88
C SER A 182 19.99 8.28 7.39
N GLN A 183 20.60 7.37 6.62
CA GLN A 183 21.92 6.80 6.93
C GLN A 183 23.09 7.75 6.61
N SER A 184 22.89 8.67 5.67
CA SER A 184 23.93 9.62 5.26
C SER A 184 23.70 10.99 5.91
N LYS A 185 24.41 11.26 7.01
CA LYS A 185 24.65 12.63 7.49
C LYS A 185 25.47 13.46 6.49
N THR A 186 25.95 12.86 5.40
CA THR A 186 26.95 13.41 4.46
C THR A 186 26.33 13.95 3.16
N ILE A 187 25.01 13.87 2.95
CA ILE A 187 24.31 14.59 1.85
C ILE A 187 23.85 16.00 2.32
N GLY A 188 24.46 16.50 3.40
CA GLY A 188 24.23 17.84 3.93
C GLY A 188 24.78 18.97 3.06
N ASN A 189 25.73 18.69 2.15
CA ASN A 189 26.46 19.73 1.39
C ASN A 189 26.32 19.69 -0.14
N LEU A 190 25.54 18.76 -0.73
CA LEU A 190 25.21 18.83 -2.16
C LEU A 190 23.79 19.35 -2.34
N SER A 191 23.67 20.65 -2.60
CA SER A 191 22.46 21.34 -3.01
C SER A 191 21.79 20.74 -4.27
N ASP A 192 22.47 19.86 -5.01
CA ASP A 192 22.05 19.31 -6.31
C ASP A 192 21.89 17.78 -6.33
N SER A 193 21.42 17.14 -5.25
CA SER A 193 21.04 15.73 -5.36
C SER A 193 19.80 15.59 -6.25
N LYS A 194 20.00 15.14 -7.50
CA LYS A 194 18.94 14.79 -8.46
C LYS A 194 18.11 13.56 -8.05
N GLU A 195 18.49 12.90 -6.96
CA GLU A 195 17.78 11.74 -6.42
C GLU A 195 16.97 12.16 -5.19
N CYS A 196 15.71 11.72 -5.16
CA CYS A 196 14.86 11.80 -3.98
C CYS A 196 14.34 10.40 -3.67
N GLY A 197 14.52 9.94 -2.43
CA GLY A 197 14.12 8.60 -2.04
C GLY A 197 14.28 8.35 -0.55
N MET A 198 13.55 7.35 -0.06
CA MET A 198 13.59 6.94 1.33
C MET A 198 14.81 6.04 1.57
N ARG A 199 15.89 6.60 2.11
CA ARG A 199 17.11 5.85 2.47
C ARG A 199 17.27 5.80 3.99
N PRO A 200 16.52 4.94 4.69
CA PRO A 200 16.50 4.91 6.14
C PRO A 200 17.81 4.39 6.72
N ASN A 201 18.21 4.85 7.90
CA ASN A 201 19.20 4.12 8.69
C ASN A 201 18.60 2.88 9.34
N ARG A 202 19.46 1.98 9.82
CA ARG A 202 19.10 0.69 10.44
C ARG A 202 18.09 0.83 11.59
N ILE A 203 18.24 1.84 12.44
CA ILE A 203 17.36 2.01 13.61
C ILE A 203 15.98 2.49 13.15
N TYR A 204 15.96 3.50 12.28
CA TYR A 204 14.73 4.07 11.76
C TYR A 204 13.95 3.06 10.90
N SER A 205 14.62 2.23 10.10
CA SER A 205 13.95 1.23 9.28
C SER A 205 13.21 0.20 10.13
N ILE A 206 13.80 -0.28 11.23
CA ILE A 206 13.12 -1.19 12.18
C ILE A 206 11.92 -0.51 12.83
N ILE A 207 12.11 0.66 13.42
CA ILE A 207 11.06 1.34 14.18
C ILE A 207 9.89 1.72 13.25
N SER A 208 10.20 2.33 12.10
CA SER A 208 9.20 2.78 11.13
C SER A 208 8.43 1.60 10.51
N SER A 209 9.13 0.53 10.09
CA SER A 209 8.45 -0.67 9.55
C SER A 209 7.65 -1.44 10.60
N SER A 210 8.13 -1.51 11.84
CA SER A 210 7.41 -2.15 12.94
C SER A 210 6.11 -1.42 13.26
N THR A 211 6.17 -0.09 13.36
CA THR A 211 5.01 0.75 13.67
C THR A 211 4.04 0.90 12.50
N SER A 212 4.54 0.88 11.26
CA SER A 212 3.74 1.09 10.04
C SER A 212 3.28 -0.20 9.35
N PHE A 213 3.74 -1.37 9.79
CA PHE A 213 3.33 -2.63 9.19
C PHE A 213 3.26 -3.80 10.16
N TYR A 214 4.40 -4.22 10.75
CA TYR A 214 4.46 -5.51 11.46
C TYR A 214 3.59 -5.55 12.74
N ILE A 215 3.65 -4.53 13.59
CA ILE A 215 2.82 -4.47 14.81
C ILE A 215 1.34 -4.32 14.44
N PRO A 216 0.93 -3.36 13.58
CA PRO A 216 -0.45 -3.28 13.11
C PRO A 216 -0.97 -4.60 12.52
N LEU A 217 -0.15 -5.30 11.73
CA LEU A 217 -0.51 -6.58 11.13
C LEU A 217 -0.74 -7.66 12.20
N ILE A 218 0.14 -7.78 13.19
CA ILE A 218 -0.04 -8.71 14.32
C ILE A 218 -1.35 -8.43 15.06
N ILE A 219 -1.64 -7.15 15.33
CA ILE A 219 -2.89 -6.74 15.98
C ILE A 219 -4.10 -7.14 15.12
N ILE A 220 -4.06 -6.86 13.82
CA ILE A 220 -5.13 -7.23 12.89
C ILE A 220 -5.32 -8.75 12.89
N LEU A 221 -4.27 -9.54 12.69
CA LEU A 221 -4.35 -11.00 12.67
C LEU A 221 -4.93 -11.56 13.98
N PHE A 222 -4.52 -11.01 15.12
CA PHE A 222 -5.08 -11.36 16.43
C PHE A 222 -6.59 -11.05 16.50
N LEU A 223 -7.01 -9.84 16.11
CA LEU A 223 -8.42 -9.44 16.10
C LEU A 223 -9.26 -10.34 15.17
N TYR A 224 -8.77 -10.66 13.98
CA TYR A 224 -9.45 -11.58 13.07
C TYR A 224 -9.51 -13.01 13.59
N GLY A 225 -8.45 -13.48 14.26
CA GLY A 225 -8.46 -14.76 14.96
C GLY A 225 -9.57 -14.81 16.01
N ARG A 226 -9.70 -13.76 16.83
CA ARG A 226 -10.78 -13.62 17.82
C ARG A 226 -12.16 -13.54 17.18
N ILE A 227 -12.32 -12.74 16.13
CA ILE A 227 -13.58 -12.63 15.35
C ILE A 227 -13.98 -14.01 14.82
N PHE A 228 -13.03 -14.76 14.25
CA PHE A 228 -13.30 -16.06 13.65
C PHE A 228 -13.75 -17.09 14.69
N ILE A 229 -13.09 -17.13 15.85
CA ILE A 229 -13.48 -18.00 16.96
C ILE A 229 -14.91 -17.67 17.43
N THR A 230 -15.19 -16.38 17.69
CA THR A 230 -16.52 -15.92 18.09
C THR A 230 -17.56 -16.23 17.03
N ALA A 231 -17.22 -16.07 15.75
CA ALA A 231 -18.13 -16.37 14.65
C ALA A 231 -18.47 -17.86 14.54
N ARG A 232 -17.49 -18.75 14.73
CA ARG A 232 -17.77 -20.19 14.80
C ARG A 232 -18.66 -20.54 15.99
N LYS A 233 -18.49 -19.89 17.14
CA LYS A 233 -19.34 -20.09 18.32
C LYS A 233 -20.79 -19.68 18.04
N HIS A 234 -21.00 -18.47 17.51
CA HIS A 234 -22.34 -17.99 17.15
C HIS A 234 -23.00 -18.81 16.05
N SER A 235 -22.25 -19.29 15.06
CA SER A 235 -22.81 -20.19 14.04
C SER A 235 -23.34 -21.50 14.65
N LYS A 236 -22.66 -22.07 15.65
CA LYS A 236 -23.14 -23.27 16.36
C LYS A 236 -24.38 -22.97 17.22
N GLU A 237 -24.42 -21.81 17.86
CA GLU A 237 -25.58 -21.37 18.66
C GLU A 237 -26.82 -21.13 17.78
N LEU A 238 -26.64 -20.51 16.61
CA LEU A 238 -27.72 -20.30 15.64
C LEU A 238 -28.29 -21.62 15.12
N GLN A 239 -27.45 -22.63 14.83
CA GLN A 239 -27.92 -23.97 14.44
C GLN A 239 -28.76 -24.64 15.54
N LYS A 240 -28.36 -24.48 16.81
CA LYS A 240 -29.16 -24.98 17.94
C LYS A 240 -30.51 -24.26 18.04
N LEU A 241 -30.51 -22.94 17.87
CA LEU A 241 -31.74 -22.13 17.91
C LEU A 241 -32.69 -22.48 16.77
N GLU A 242 -32.16 -22.73 15.57
CA GLU A 242 -32.94 -23.17 14.40
C GLU A 242 -33.70 -24.48 14.71
N ASN A 243 -33.02 -25.45 15.31
CA ASN A 243 -33.62 -26.74 15.67
C ASN A 243 -34.75 -26.59 16.71
N ILE A 244 -34.62 -25.65 17.65
CA ILE A 244 -35.65 -25.36 18.66
C ILE A 244 -36.85 -24.66 18.00
N VAL A 245 -36.59 -23.64 17.19
CA VAL A 245 -37.63 -22.84 16.53
C VAL A 245 -38.46 -23.67 15.55
N LYS A 246 -37.83 -24.59 14.81
CA LYS A 246 -38.54 -25.57 13.97
C LYS A 246 -39.55 -26.42 14.77
N ARG A 247 -39.26 -26.72 16.05
CA ARG A 247 -40.18 -27.47 16.94
C ARG A 247 -41.30 -26.60 17.50
N LEU A 248 -41.07 -25.30 17.67
CA LEU A 248 -42.00 -24.37 18.30
C LEU A 248 -42.88 -23.60 17.30
N HIS A 249 -42.74 -23.84 15.99
CA HIS A 249 -43.43 -23.11 14.91
C HIS A 249 -43.32 -21.56 14.99
N SER A 250 -42.28 -21.04 15.65
CA SER A 250 -42.10 -19.60 15.91
C SER A 250 -40.87 -19.03 15.17
N ASN A 251 -41.04 -18.63 13.91
CA ASN A 251 -39.91 -18.33 13.01
C ASN A 251 -39.37 -16.89 13.09
N GLU A 252 -40.15 -15.90 13.55
CA GLU A 252 -39.79 -14.48 13.38
C GLU A 252 -38.47 -14.09 14.06
N LYS A 253 -38.28 -14.47 15.33
CA LYS A 253 -37.06 -14.14 16.09
C LYS A 253 -35.81 -14.77 15.49
N PHE A 254 -35.92 -15.99 14.98
CA PHE A 254 -34.82 -16.68 14.30
C PHE A 254 -34.47 -16.01 12.97
N VAL A 255 -35.47 -15.69 12.15
CA VAL A 255 -35.28 -15.00 10.86
C VAL A 255 -34.56 -13.66 11.07
N PHE A 256 -34.97 -12.88 12.07
CA PHE A 256 -34.33 -11.60 12.39
C PHE A 256 -32.86 -11.75 12.82
N GLU A 257 -32.57 -12.65 13.77
CA GLU A 257 -31.19 -12.88 14.23
C GLU A 257 -30.31 -13.46 13.11
N ASN A 258 -30.83 -14.37 12.29
CA ASN A 258 -30.11 -14.93 11.16
C ASN A 258 -29.79 -13.88 10.08
N ALA A 259 -30.75 -13.00 9.75
CA ALA A 259 -30.53 -11.91 8.80
C ALA A 259 -29.45 -10.93 9.30
N LYS A 260 -29.51 -10.55 10.58
CA LYS A 260 -28.50 -9.70 11.23
C LYS A 260 -27.12 -10.35 11.25
N TRP A 261 -27.06 -11.65 11.55
CA TRP A 261 -25.83 -12.45 11.53
C TRP A 261 -25.20 -12.50 10.13
N ASN A 262 -25.98 -12.80 9.10
CA ASN A 262 -25.51 -12.86 7.72
C ASN A 262 -24.96 -11.50 7.25
N LYS A 263 -25.59 -10.40 7.66
CA LYS A 263 -25.07 -9.05 7.41
C LYS A 263 -23.69 -8.84 8.06
N ASN A 264 -23.50 -9.29 9.30
CA ASN A 264 -22.21 -9.18 10.00
C ASN A 264 -21.13 -10.04 9.34
N ILE A 265 -21.44 -11.29 8.97
CA ILE A 265 -20.51 -12.18 8.25
C ILE A 265 -20.06 -11.59 6.93
N LYS A 266 -20.99 -11.00 6.17
CA LYS A 266 -20.67 -10.34 4.91
C LYS A 266 -19.65 -9.21 5.12
N ALA A 267 -19.86 -8.36 6.11
CA ALA A 267 -18.94 -7.28 6.45
C ALA A 267 -17.57 -7.80 6.92
N ILE A 268 -17.51 -8.88 7.71
CA ILE A 268 -16.24 -9.50 8.14
C ILE A 268 -15.47 -10.03 6.93
N ARG A 269 -16.15 -10.73 6.02
CA ARG A 269 -15.52 -11.26 4.81
C ARG A 269 -14.89 -10.15 3.98
N THR A 270 -15.62 -9.05 3.79
CA THR A 270 -15.12 -7.86 3.09
C THR A 270 -13.84 -7.34 3.72
N LEU A 271 -13.82 -7.16 5.04
CA LEU A 271 -12.66 -6.60 5.71
C LEU A 271 -11.49 -7.57 5.77
N GLY A 272 -11.75 -8.88 5.84
CA GLY A 272 -10.72 -9.91 5.66
C GLY A 272 -10.07 -9.85 4.28
N ILE A 273 -10.84 -9.59 3.22
CA ILE A 273 -10.30 -9.38 1.86
C ILE A 273 -9.45 -8.10 1.82
N VAL A 274 -9.94 -7.00 2.39
CA VAL A 274 -9.18 -5.73 2.47
C VAL A 274 -7.83 -5.93 3.15
N VAL A 275 -7.82 -6.60 4.30
CA VAL A 275 -6.59 -6.92 5.04
C VAL A 275 -5.66 -7.82 4.23
N GLY A 276 -6.19 -8.87 3.58
CA GLY A 276 -5.40 -9.76 2.75
C GLY A 276 -4.72 -9.03 1.59
N VAL A 277 -5.47 -8.16 0.90
CA VAL A 277 -4.93 -7.34 -0.20
C VAL A 277 -3.87 -6.37 0.30
N PHE A 278 -4.10 -5.71 1.44
CA PHE A 278 -3.10 -4.84 2.05
C PHE A 278 -1.77 -5.58 2.28
N VAL A 279 -1.82 -6.78 2.86
CA VAL A 279 -0.61 -7.59 3.11
C VAL A 279 0.10 -7.96 1.81
N VAL A 280 -0.65 -8.43 0.79
CA VAL A 280 -0.06 -8.81 -0.49
C VAL A 280 0.61 -7.61 -1.19
N CYS A 281 -0.01 -6.44 -1.13
CA CYS A 281 0.52 -5.22 -1.72
C CYS A 281 1.76 -4.68 -0.97
N TRP A 282 1.74 -4.66 0.36
CA TRP A 282 2.74 -3.95 1.16
C TRP A 282 3.86 -4.83 1.71
N LEU A 283 3.65 -6.14 1.91
CA LEU A 283 4.68 -7.03 2.45
C LEU A 283 5.98 -7.01 1.62
N PRO A 284 5.95 -7.06 0.27
CA PRO A 284 7.18 -7.01 -0.53
C PRO A 284 7.97 -5.73 -0.28
N PHE A 285 7.28 -4.59 -0.16
CA PHE A 285 7.89 -3.30 0.14
C PHE A 285 8.54 -3.28 1.51
N PHE A 286 7.84 -3.71 2.57
CA PHE A 286 8.41 -3.67 3.93
C PHE A 286 9.60 -4.63 4.10
N VAL A 287 9.58 -5.78 3.43
CA VAL A 287 10.75 -6.68 3.37
C VAL A 287 11.92 -6.00 2.67
N MET A 288 11.70 -5.42 1.49
CA MET A 288 12.72 -4.68 0.76
C MET A 288 13.25 -3.48 1.56
N TYR A 289 12.38 -2.71 2.21
CA TYR A 289 12.71 -1.55 3.01
C TYR A 289 13.63 -1.90 4.18
N LEU A 290 13.40 -3.04 4.84
CA LEU A 290 14.34 -3.57 5.82
C LEU A 290 15.66 -3.97 5.15
N LEU A 291 15.63 -4.76 4.07
CA LEU A 291 16.84 -5.20 3.38
C LEU A 291 17.74 -4.02 2.96
N LEU A 292 17.17 -2.97 2.40
CA LEU A 292 17.87 -1.77 1.96
C LEU A 292 18.58 -1.03 3.11
N ALA A 293 18.09 -1.14 4.35
CA ALA A 293 18.71 -0.49 5.51
C ALA A 293 19.95 -1.24 6.03
N TYR A 294 20.08 -2.53 5.72
CA TYR A 294 21.18 -3.39 6.17
C TYR A 294 22.21 -3.65 5.08
N CYS A 295 21.96 -3.21 3.86
CA CYS A 295 22.79 -3.52 2.71
C CYS A 295 23.51 -2.26 2.20
N ASP A 296 24.83 -2.35 2.03
CA ASP A 296 25.69 -1.17 1.88
C ASP A 296 25.75 -0.62 0.42
N TYR A 297 25.47 -1.41 -0.63
CA TYR A 297 25.35 -0.89 -2.02
C TYR A 297 24.60 -1.82 -3.01
N GLN A 298 23.69 -1.25 -3.83
CA GLN A 298 23.03 -1.88 -5.00
C GLN A 298 22.44 -3.30 -4.82
N CYS A 299 21.92 -3.60 -3.64
CA CYS A 299 21.42 -4.94 -3.34
C CYS A 299 20.08 -5.27 -4.03
N VAL A 300 19.35 -4.23 -4.44
CA VAL A 300 18.11 -4.33 -5.20
C VAL A 300 18.23 -3.43 -6.41
N ASN A 301 17.85 -3.96 -7.57
CA ASN A 301 17.78 -3.20 -8.81
C ASN A 301 16.72 -2.10 -8.70
N SER A 302 17.01 -0.88 -9.16
CA SER A 302 16.09 0.26 -9.07
C SER A 302 14.74 0.01 -9.75
N SER A 303 14.68 -0.79 -10.83
CA SER A 303 13.40 -1.20 -11.42
C SER A 303 12.57 -2.06 -10.46
N VAL A 304 13.19 -2.99 -9.74
CA VAL A 304 12.51 -3.83 -8.74
C VAL A 304 12.00 -2.98 -7.58
N GLU A 305 12.80 -2.04 -7.09
CA GLU A 305 12.39 -1.10 -6.04
C GLU A 305 11.12 -0.32 -6.42
N ARG A 306 11.09 0.19 -7.65
CA ARG A 306 9.95 0.92 -8.20
C ARG A 306 8.72 0.03 -8.34
N TYR A 307 8.83 -1.13 -9.00
CA TYR A 307 7.68 -2.02 -9.17
C TYR A 307 7.09 -2.46 -7.82
N ILE A 308 7.93 -2.81 -6.84
CA ILE A 308 7.49 -3.17 -5.49
C ILE A 308 6.76 -2.00 -4.81
N THR A 309 7.28 -0.78 -4.93
CA THR A 309 6.66 0.42 -4.36
C THR A 309 5.29 0.69 -4.98
N TRP A 310 5.18 0.58 -6.30
CA TRP A 310 3.92 0.78 -7.02
C TRP A 310 2.88 -0.33 -6.77
N ILE A 311 3.31 -1.56 -6.47
CA ILE A 311 2.44 -2.63 -5.97
C ILE A 311 1.85 -2.26 -4.60
N GLY A 312 2.64 -1.61 -3.73
CA GLY A 312 2.14 -1.04 -2.48
C GLY A 312 1.07 0.04 -2.74
N TYR A 313 1.36 0.98 -3.65
CA TYR A 313 0.44 2.05 -4.03
C TYR A 313 -0.86 1.55 -4.69
N ALA A 314 -0.82 0.43 -5.40
CA ALA A 314 -2.02 -0.22 -5.94
C ALA A 314 -3.08 -0.54 -4.86
N ASN A 315 -2.67 -0.71 -3.60
CA ASN A 315 -3.60 -0.92 -2.49
C ASN A 315 -4.66 0.20 -2.38
N SER A 316 -4.30 1.45 -2.70
CA SER A 316 -5.20 2.59 -2.59
C SER A 316 -6.41 2.53 -3.53
N PHE A 317 -6.31 1.87 -4.70
CA PHE A 317 -7.49 1.65 -5.55
C PHE A 317 -8.26 0.36 -5.20
N CYS A 318 -7.57 -0.65 -4.65
CA CYS A 318 -8.20 -1.93 -4.30
C CYS A 318 -9.31 -1.76 -3.25
N ASN A 319 -9.13 -0.86 -2.29
CA ASN A 319 -10.09 -0.58 -1.21
C ASN A 319 -11.51 -0.26 -1.73
N PRO A 320 -11.72 0.80 -2.55
CA PRO A 320 -13.01 1.08 -3.18
C PRO A 320 -13.64 -0.09 -3.94
N VAL A 321 -12.83 -0.82 -4.73
CA VAL A 321 -13.29 -1.95 -5.54
C VAL A 321 -13.88 -3.04 -4.63
N ILE A 322 -13.18 -3.38 -3.55
CA ILE A 322 -13.64 -4.38 -2.58
C ILE A 322 -14.96 -3.93 -1.91
N TYR A 323 -15.09 -2.65 -1.56
CA TYR A 323 -16.32 -2.11 -0.97
C TYR A 323 -17.51 -2.18 -1.93
N ALA A 324 -17.29 -1.89 -3.22
CA ALA A 324 -18.35 -1.93 -4.24
C ALA A 324 -18.90 -3.35 -4.43
N PHE A 325 -18.04 -4.37 -4.55
CA PHE A 325 -18.48 -5.76 -4.71
C PHE A 325 -19.08 -6.36 -3.43
N SER A 326 -18.65 -5.85 -2.28
CA SER A 326 -19.11 -6.33 -0.98
C SER A 326 -20.45 -5.77 -0.53
N ASN A 327 -20.88 -4.61 -1.04
CA ASN A 327 -22.13 -3.96 -0.65
C ASN A 327 -23.36 -4.36 -1.49
N LYS A 328 -23.25 -5.32 -2.41
CA LYS A 328 -24.38 -5.80 -3.25
C LYS A 328 -25.51 -6.48 -2.48
#